data_AF-A0A4R9IRQ1-F1
#
_entry.id   AF-A0A4R9IRQ1-F1
#
_cell.length_a   1.000
_cell.length_b   1.000
_cell.length_c   1.000
_cell.angle_alpha   90.00
_cell.angle_beta   90.00
_cell.angle_gamma   90.00
#
_symmetry.space_group_name_H-M   'P 1'
#
loop_
_entity.id
_entity.type
_entity.pdbx_description
1 polymer ?
#
loop_
_entity_poly.entity_id
_entity_poly.type
_entity_poly.pdbx_seq_one_letter_code
_entity_poly.pdbx_strand_id
1 'polypeptide(L)'
;MKSSSLKLLALFFSVLIFIHCKTKLDLGEKSKLPVISTLFNNRMLLLLKGTYATDNPLDWSELNNGTGDLYLDTQGEGFDPVMTLVNQPKAGNVPIFLDIGEVRISSKYLKGLNELTQIRDTVDSNKFWDYIAPNRQVFCTVTYSFDNNTCTESNGILKASDFFNGIGAQFPSNDPSSQTESWESALITGQPWLGRQYYYAAIYFRSLVTGYALDAGIPVTGRFDNRPIVNGLNIVPRNNYVAGTTSAAKSSIVPKMFPALYTQLPTQADMQIRDGFDPYILEVRINLKENLMLHSYLTSRSTVVTYVGVSDIFFDHKGEGDAGGNILTRARVIYPETASSLTISGGGNSLLHYYGIFRLQETEFINVLPLAATPAKQGAKIKYLNPGTYKAVCLGDLTKQDGYPDTVVRETTFNIPEYPFRQTYNIDLTCP
;
A
#
# COMPACT_ATOMS: atom_id res chain seq x y z
N MET A 1 -13.75 -53.34 38.68
CA MET A 1 -14.03 -52.67 37.38
C MET A 1 -15.15 -51.61 37.41
N LYS A 2 -15.56 -51.04 38.57
CA LYS A 2 -16.64 -50.01 38.64
C LYS A 2 -16.18 -48.57 38.96
N SER A 3 -14.93 -48.37 39.37
CA SER A 3 -14.43 -47.04 39.79
C SER A 3 -13.79 -46.24 38.64
N SER A 4 -13.08 -46.90 37.71
CA SER A 4 -12.40 -46.22 36.60
C SER A 4 -13.37 -45.65 35.58
N SER A 5 -14.47 -46.36 35.30
CA SER A 5 -15.53 -45.90 34.40
C SER A 5 -16.28 -44.69 34.96
N LEU A 6 -16.49 -44.64 36.28
CA LEU A 6 -17.15 -43.52 36.95
C LEU A 6 -16.27 -42.25 36.92
N LYS A 7 -14.95 -42.40 37.08
CA LYS A 7 -13.99 -41.29 36.96
C LYS A 7 -13.90 -40.74 35.53
N LEU A 8 -13.93 -41.64 34.53
CA LEU A 8 -13.94 -41.24 33.12
C LEU A 8 -15.23 -40.51 32.74
N LEU A 9 -16.37 -40.99 33.24
CA LEU A 9 -17.68 -40.37 33.04
C LEU A 9 -17.73 -38.97 33.70
N ALA A 10 -17.21 -38.85 34.92
CA ALA A 10 -17.14 -37.56 35.62
C ALA A 10 -16.24 -36.57 34.88
N LEU A 11 -15.09 -37.00 34.38
CA LEU A 11 -14.19 -36.16 33.57
C LEU A 11 -14.87 -35.70 32.27
N PHE A 12 -15.59 -36.61 31.59
CA PHE A 12 -16.33 -36.29 30.38
C PHE A 12 -17.47 -35.29 30.64
N PHE A 13 -18.17 -35.44 31.76
CA PHE A 13 -19.21 -34.51 32.19
C PHE A 13 -18.63 -33.13 32.59
N SER A 14 -17.48 -33.09 33.27
CA SER A 14 -16.80 -31.84 33.60
C SER A 14 -16.35 -31.09 32.34
N VAL A 15 -15.77 -31.79 31.36
CA VAL A 15 -15.40 -31.20 30.07
C VAL A 15 -16.63 -30.65 29.33
N LEU A 16 -17.75 -31.39 29.31
CA LEU A 16 -19.01 -30.92 28.70
C LEU A 16 -19.59 -29.67 29.39
N ILE A 17 -19.49 -29.57 30.71
CA ILE A 17 -19.97 -28.41 31.48
C ILE A 17 -19.10 -27.17 31.20
N PHE A 18 -17.78 -27.31 31.09
CA PHE A 18 -16.89 -26.19 30.79
C PHE A 18 -16.93 -25.74 29.32
N ILE A 19 -17.33 -26.59 28.37
CA ILE A 19 -17.54 -26.20 26.96
C ILE A 19 -18.66 -25.14 26.81
N HIS A 20 -19.58 -25.03 27.78
CA HIS A 20 -20.73 -24.12 27.72
C HIS A 20 -20.65 -22.92 28.69
N CYS A 21 -19.52 -22.71 29.38
CA CYS A 21 -19.29 -21.46 30.12
C CYS A 21 -18.96 -20.32 29.12
N LYS A 22 -20.01 -19.76 28.48
CA LYS A 22 -19.93 -18.50 27.73
C LYS A 22 -19.69 -17.34 28.71
N THR A 23 -18.49 -16.78 28.75
CA THR A 23 -18.20 -15.47 29.39
C THR A 23 -18.10 -14.34 28.37
N LYS A 24 -18.96 -14.33 27.35
CA LYS A 24 -19.17 -13.15 26.51
C LYS A 24 -20.65 -12.82 26.51
N LEU A 25 -20.95 -11.54 26.75
CA LEU A 25 -22.24 -10.91 26.57
C LEU A 25 -22.95 -11.52 25.36
N ASP A 26 -24.11 -12.12 25.60
CA ASP A 26 -24.98 -12.67 24.58
C ASP A 26 -25.55 -11.53 23.73
N LEU A 27 -24.87 -11.21 22.62
CA LEU A 27 -25.43 -10.43 21.53
C LEU A 27 -26.10 -11.38 20.53
N GLY A 28 -27.12 -12.09 21.01
CA GLY A 28 -28.19 -12.67 20.20
C GLY A 28 -27.76 -13.58 19.05
N GLU A 29 -27.59 -14.87 19.35
CA GLU A 29 -27.83 -15.92 18.35
C GLU A 29 -29.32 -15.95 17.97
N LYS A 30 -29.80 -15.01 17.15
CA LYS A 30 -31.10 -15.06 16.43
C LYS A 30 -31.34 -13.83 15.53
N SER A 31 -30.66 -13.77 14.39
CA SER A 31 -31.33 -13.34 13.15
C SER A 31 -30.62 -13.90 11.92
N LYS A 32 -31.20 -14.93 11.31
CA LYS A 32 -30.90 -15.33 9.92
C LYS A 32 -31.49 -14.35 8.88
N LEU A 33 -31.96 -13.18 9.33
CA LEU A 33 -32.49 -12.11 8.50
C LEU A 33 -31.71 -10.84 8.81
N PRO A 34 -31.26 -10.08 7.79
CA PRO A 34 -30.61 -8.81 8.00
C PRO A 34 -31.57 -7.87 8.74
N VAL A 35 -31.22 -7.47 9.96
CA VAL A 35 -31.90 -6.38 10.69
C VAL A 35 -31.81 -5.13 9.81
N ILE A 36 -32.78 -4.21 9.84
CA ILE A 36 -32.72 -2.98 9.00
C ILE A 36 -31.41 -2.19 9.19
N SER A 37 -30.73 -2.32 10.33
CA SER A 37 -29.38 -1.77 10.57
C SER A 37 -28.26 -2.40 9.72
N THR A 38 -28.46 -3.60 9.16
CA THR A 38 -27.55 -4.23 8.17
C THR A 38 -27.82 -3.81 6.73
N LEU A 39 -28.93 -3.10 6.46
CA LEU A 39 -29.26 -2.54 5.14
C LEU A 39 -28.62 -1.15 4.90
N PHE A 40 -28.10 -0.49 5.94
CA PHE A 40 -27.45 0.81 5.80
C PHE A 40 -25.92 0.65 5.64
N ASN A 41 -25.50 0.58 4.38
CA ASN A 41 -24.25 1.09 3.79
C ASN A 41 -22.91 1.01 4.57
N ASN A 42 -21.96 0.30 3.94
CA ASN A 42 -20.50 0.34 4.10
C ASN A 42 -19.93 -0.07 5.47
N ARG A 43 -19.88 -1.39 5.73
CA ARG A 43 -18.98 -1.97 6.74
C ARG A 43 -17.51 -1.61 6.50
N MET A 44 -17.13 -1.41 5.24
CA MET A 44 -15.76 -1.11 4.84
C MET A 44 -15.67 0.26 4.16
N LEU A 45 -14.75 1.09 4.63
CA LEU A 45 -14.24 2.24 3.90
C LEU A 45 -12.89 1.89 3.27
N LEU A 46 -12.78 1.97 1.94
CA LEU A 46 -11.49 1.82 1.24
C LEU A 46 -10.80 3.19 1.13
N LEU A 47 -9.60 3.30 1.68
CA LEU A 47 -8.73 4.47 1.56
C LEU A 47 -7.48 4.11 0.75
N LEU A 48 -7.22 4.88 -0.30
CA LEU A 48 -5.97 4.81 -1.05
C LEU A 48 -5.02 5.94 -0.65
N LYS A 49 -3.76 5.62 -0.41
CA LYS A 49 -2.70 6.58 -0.06
C LYS A 49 -1.51 6.44 -1.01
N GLY A 50 -0.99 7.57 -1.48
CA GLY A 50 0.11 7.66 -2.43
C GLY A 50 1.46 7.98 -1.81
N THR A 51 1.59 7.82 -0.49
CA THR A 51 2.73 8.30 0.28
C THR A 51 3.41 7.18 1.05
N TYR A 52 4.72 7.28 1.25
CA TYR A 52 5.47 6.40 2.16
C TYR A 52 4.93 6.52 3.58
N ALA A 53 4.74 7.75 4.05
CA ALA A 53 4.14 8.06 5.34
C ALA A 53 2.63 7.78 5.35
N THR A 54 2.13 7.34 6.50
CA THR A 54 0.72 7.02 6.74
C THR A 54 -0.09 8.24 7.07
N ASP A 55 0.42 9.04 8.01
CA ASP A 55 -0.27 10.22 8.52
C ASP A 55 0.76 11.37 8.51
N ASN A 56 0.42 12.46 7.83
CA ASN A 56 1.27 13.65 7.70
C ASN A 56 2.60 13.36 6.96
N PRO A 57 2.55 13.05 5.66
CA PRO A 57 3.73 12.97 4.82
C PRO A 57 4.47 14.31 4.77
N LEU A 58 5.69 14.30 4.24
CA LEU A 58 6.38 15.54 3.90
C LEU A 58 5.56 16.36 2.91
N ASP A 59 5.59 17.67 3.04
CA ASP A 59 5.08 18.58 2.01
C ASP A 59 5.95 18.48 0.75
N TRP A 60 5.39 18.83 -0.41
CA TRP A 60 6.13 18.78 -1.67
C TRP A 60 7.40 19.66 -1.67
N SER A 61 7.40 20.75 -0.90
CA SER A 61 8.57 21.62 -0.71
C SER A 61 9.60 21.04 0.25
N GLU A 62 9.23 20.07 1.07
CA GLU A 62 10.13 19.40 2.03
C GLU A 62 10.89 18.23 1.37
N LEU A 63 10.45 17.76 0.20
CA LEU A 63 11.13 16.70 -0.54
C LEU A 63 12.55 17.12 -0.94
N ASN A 64 13.40 16.11 -1.15
CA ASN A 64 14.82 16.28 -1.49
C ASN A 64 15.51 17.24 -0.49
N ASN A 65 15.41 16.86 0.79
CA ASN A 65 15.98 17.57 1.93
C ASN A 65 15.61 19.08 1.99
N GLY A 66 14.36 19.42 1.68
CA GLY A 66 13.83 20.79 1.78
C GLY A 66 14.06 21.67 0.56
N THR A 67 14.61 21.13 -0.53
CA THR A 67 14.78 21.88 -1.79
C THR A 67 13.51 21.92 -2.64
N GLY A 68 12.61 20.94 -2.44
CA GLY A 68 11.43 20.71 -3.27
C GLY A 68 11.75 20.32 -4.71
N ASP A 69 13.02 20.03 -5.01
CA ASP A 69 13.45 19.50 -6.30
C ASP A 69 13.08 18.03 -6.43
N LEU A 70 12.93 17.57 -7.66
CA LEU A 70 12.90 16.13 -7.95
C LEU A 70 14.25 15.52 -7.59
N TYR A 71 14.26 14.26 -7.20
CA TYR A 71 15.52 13.51 -7.11
C TYR A 71 16.07 13.28 -8.52
N LEU A 72 17.39 13.18 -8.65
CA LEU A 72 18.05 12.93 -9.93
C LEU A 72 18.74 11.58 -9.85
N ASP A 73 18.49 10.73 -10.84
CA ASP A 73 19.22 9.48 -10.97
C ASP A 73 20.70 9.73 -11.29
N THR A 74 21.53 8.72 -11.01
CA THR A 74 22.96 8.71 -11.30
C THR A 74 23.17 8.65 -12.82
N GLN A 75 24.06 9.49 -13.35
CA GLN A 75 24.27 9.63 -14.80
C GLN A 75 25.73 9.45 -15.19
N GLY A 76 25.97 9.02 -16.43
CA GLY A 76 27.29 8.95 -17.04
C GLY A 76 27.71 7.54 -17.45
N GLU A 77 29.01 7.31 -17.56
CA GLU A 77 29.55 6.01 -17.99
C GLU A 77 29.17 4.90 -16.99
N GLY A 78 28.44 3.90 -17.47
CA GLY A 78 27.97 2.78 -16.64
C GLY A 78 26.67 3.03 -15.87
N PHE A 79 26.05 4.20 -16.06
CA PHE A 79 24.78 4.62 -15.44
C PHE A 79 23.78 5.12 -16.51
N ASP A 80 22.78 5.90 -16.10
CA ASP A 80 21.87 6.54 -17.03
C ASP A 80 22.58 7.50 -18.00
N PRO A 81 22.07 7.67 -19.23
CA PRO A 81 22.49 8.72 -20.12
C PRO A 81 22.39 10.09 -19.46
N VAL A 82 23.20 11.04 -19.93
CA VAL A 82 23.14 12.42 -19.40
C VAL A 82 21.78 13.02 -19.72
N MET A 83 21.05 13.42 -18.67
CA MET A 83 19.68 13.92 -18.76
C MET A 83 19.63 15.36 -19.24
N THR A 84 18.49 15.74 -19.83
CA THR A 84 18.17 17.14 -20.10
C THR A 84 17.42 17.73 -18.91
N LEU A 85 18.05 18.66 -18.19
CA LEU A 85 17.48 19.31 -17.00
C LEU A 85 16.81 20.67 -17.29
N VAL A 86 16.56 20.95 -18.57
CA VAL A 86 15.99 22.24 -19.00
C VAL A 86 14.54 22.34 -18.56
N ASN A 87 14.19 23.46 -17.91
CA ASN A 87 12.84 23.75 -17.43
C ASN A 87 12.25 22.64 -16.55
N GLN A 88 13.08 21.92 -15.80
CA GLN A 88 12.58 20.91 -14.88
C GLN A 88 11.67 21.56 -13.82
N PRO A 89 10.45 21.04 -13.60
CA PRO A 89 9.58 21.54 -12.55
C PRO A 89 10.10 21.10 -11.17
N LYS A 90 9.75 21.87 -10.14
CA LYS A 90 9.80 21.41 -8.75
C LYS A 90 8.87 20.21 -8.56
N ALA A 91 9.14 19.32 -7.59
CA ALA A 91 8.37 18.10 -7.37
C ALA A 91 6.86 18.37 -7.20
N GLY A 92 6.49 19.38 -6.41
CA GLY A 92 5.09 19.79 -6.22
C GLY A 92 4.41 20.41 -7.44
N ASN A 93 5.18 20.79 -8.46
CA ASN A 93 4.70 21.39 -9.70
C ASN A 93 4.63 20.38 -10.86
N VAL A 94 5.02 19.12 -10.64
CA VAL A 94 4.85 18.07 -11.65
C VAL A 94 3.35 17.72 -11.78
N PRO A 95 2.76 17.87 -12.97
CA PRO A 95 1.43 17.33 -13.23
C PRO A 95 1.46 15.79 -13.09
N ILE A 96 0.60 15.22 -12.26
CA ILE A 96 0.49 13.77 -12.07
C ILE A 96 -0.96 13.38 -12.32
N PHE A 97 -1.16 12.39 -13.19
CA PHE A 97 -2.46 11.89 -13.57
C PHE A 97 -2.54 10.38 -13.34
N LEU A 98 -3.44 9.93 -12.46
CA LEU A 98 -3.67 8.52 -12.15
C LEU A 98 -5.04 8.10 -12.69
N ASP A 99 -5.05 7.03 -13.48
CA ASP A 99 -6.27 6.34 -13.91
C ASP A 99 -6.26 4.95 -13.27
N ILE A 100 -6.95 4.82 -12.15
CA ILE A 100 -7.07 3.57 -11.41
C ILE A 100 -8.32 2.87 -11.92
N GLY A 101 -8.14 1.69 -12.52
CA GLY A 101 -9.24 0.91 -13.08
C GLY A 101 -10.09 0.27 -11.99
N GLU A 102 -9.43 -0.33 -11.00
CA GLU A 102 -10.06 -1.09 -9.95
C GLU A 102 -9.09 -1.38 -8.79
N VAL A 103 -9.65 -1.72 -7.64
CA VAL A 103 -8.92 -2.26 -6.49
C VAL A 103 -9.51 -3.63 -6.13
N ARG A 104 -8.64 -4.60 -5.91
CA ARG A 104 -9.00 -6.00 -5.65
C ARG A 104 -8.35 -6.51 -4.37
N ILE A 105 -8.98 -7.47 -3.72
CA ILE A 105 -8.39 -8.24 -2.60
C ILE A 105 -8.59 -9.73 -2.81
N SER A 106 -7.85 -10.57 -2.09
CA SER A 106 -8.09 -12.00 -2.15
C SER A 106 -7.83 -12.70 -0.83
N SER A 107 -8.74 -13.60 -0.47
CA SER A 107 -8.65 -14.55 0.64
C SER A 107 -7.86 -15.82 0.29
N LYS A 108 -7.43 -16.00 -0.96
CA LYS A 108 -6.89 -17.28 -1.47
C LYS A 108 -5.37 -17.35 -1.40
N TYR A 109 -4.83 -17.61 -0.21
CA TYR A 109 -3.39 -17.66 0.07
C TYR A 109 -2.55 -18.48 -0.94
N LEU A 110 -2.86 -19.76 -1.15
CA LEU A 110 -1.97 -20.66 -1.92
C LEU A 110 -1.80 -20.27 -3.40
N LYS A 111 -2.79 -19.63 -4.01
CA LYS A 111 -2.80 -19.31 -5.45
C LYS A 111 -1.96 -18.08 -5.81
N GLY A 112 -1.56 -17.27 -4.84
CA GLY A 112 -0.78 -16.05 -5.07
C GLY A 112 0.69 -16.14 -4.68
N LEU A 113 1.18 -17.31 -4.22
CA LEU A 113 2.53 -17.50 -3.67
C LEU A 113 3.69 -17.17 -4.62
N ASN A 114 3.44 -17.03 -5.93
CA ASN A 114 4.44 -16.67 -6.94
C ASN A 114 4.04 -15.39 -7.68
N GLU A 115 3.74 -14.30 -6.97
CA GLU A 115 3.38 -13.00 -7.58
C GLU A 115 2.28 -13.13 -8.65
N LEU A 116 1.27 -13.95 -8.38
CA LEU A 116 0.15 -14.20 -9.28
C LEU A 116 0.50 -14.91 -10.60
N THR A 117 1.73 -15.37 -10.84
CA THR A 117 2.13 -16.11 -12.06
C THR A 117 1.32 -17.39 -12.32
N GLN A 118 0.63 -17.89 -11.30
CA GLN A 118 -0.28 -19.03 -11.42
C GLN A 118 -1.62 -18.66 -12.07
N ILE A 119 -1.98 -17.38 -12.13
CA ILE A 119 -3.19 -16.86 -12.76
C ILE A 119 -2.92 -16.68 -14.25
N ARG A 120 -3.41 -17.61 -15.08
CA ARG A 120 -3.07 -17.65 -16.52
C ARG A 120 -4.15 -17.11 -17.43
N ASP A 121 -5.40 -17.05 -16.96
CA ASP A 121 -6.53 -16.62 -17.76
C ASP A 121 -7.58 -15.84 -16.94
N THR A 122 -8.59 -15.35 -17.65
CA THR A 122 -9.71 -14.60 -17.06
C THR A 122 -10.52 -15.42 -16.07
N VAL A 123 -10.64 -16.74 -16.28
CA VAL A 123 -11.40 -17.64 -15.40
C VAL A 123 -10.66 -17.80 -14.07
N ASP A 124 -9.35 -18.01 -14.11
CA ASP A 124 -8.50 -18.09 -12.92
C ASP A 124 -8.46 -16.77 -12.17
N SER A 125 -8.38 -15.65 -12.90
CA SER A 125 -8.42 -14.30 -12.31
C SER A 125 -9.73 -14.05 -11.56
N ASN A 126 -10.86 -14.37 -12.19
CA ASN A 126 -12.19 -14.25 -11.55
C ASN A 126 -12.36 -15.20 -10.36
N LYS A 127 -11.74 -16.37 -10.40
CA LYS A 127 -11.74 -17.30 -9.26
C LYS A 127 -10.83 -16.84 -8.14
N PHE A 128 -9.79 -16.06 -8.42
CA PHE A 128 -8.81 -15.63 -7.43
C PHE A 128 -9.24 -14.35 -6.71
N TRP A 129 -9.64 -13.33 -7.45
CA TRP A 129 -9.93 -12.01 -6.89
C TRP A 129 -11.34 -11.89 -6.33
N ASP A 130 -11.42 -11.24 -5.18
CA ASP A 130 -12.65 -10.75 -4.58
C ASP A 130 -12.74 -9.24 -4.93
N TYR A 131 -13.74 -8.87 -5.72
CA TYR A 131 -13.88 -7.51 -6.26
C TYR A 131 -14.44 -6.56 -5.21
N ILE A 132 -13.64 -5.59 -4.78
CA ILE A 132 -14.10 -4.58 -3.82
C ILE A 132 -14.45 -3.26 -4.48
N ALA A 133 -13.69 -2.83 -5.48
CA ALA A 133 -13.91 -1.54 -6.09
C ALA A 133 -13.70 -1.63 -7.60
N PRO A 134 -14.73 -2.06 -8.35
CA PRO A 134 -14.64 -2.30 -9.79
C PRO A 134 -14.75 -1.02 -10.63
N ASN A 135 -15.04 0.12 -9.99
CA ASN A 135 -15.32 1.37 -10.68
C ASN A 135 -14.04 2.17 -10.89
N ARG A 136 -13.75 2.52 -12.15
CA ARG A 136 -12.67 3.42 -12.54
C ARG A 136 -12.70 4.73 -11.74
N GLN A 137 -11.56 5.17 -11.23
CA GLN A 137 -11.38 6.48 -10.58
C GLN A 137 -10.19 7.22 -11.19
N VAL A 138 -10.35 8.53 -11.39
CA VAL A 138 -9.32 9.42 -11.95
C VAL A 138 -8.85 10.40 -10.89
N PHE A 139 -7.55 10.57 -10.77
CA PHE A 139 -6.88 11.48 -9.85
C PHE A 139 -5.94 12.38 -10.65
N CYS A 140 -5.91 13.67 -10.36
CA CYS A 140 -5.06 14.61 -11.08
C CYS A 140 -4.58 15.71 -10.15
N THR A 141 -3.30 16.06 -10.17
CA THR A 141 -2.82 17.22 -9.41
C THR A 141 -3.23 18.55 -10.05
N VAL A 142 -3.51 18.54 -11.36
CA VAL A 142 -4.01 19.68 -12.15
C VAL A 142 -5.03 19.21 -13.18
N THR A 143 -5.81 20.14 -13.76
CA THR A 143 -6.67 19.81 -14.91
C THR A 143 -5.84 19.58 -16.16
N TYR A 144 -6.14 18.52 -16.93
CA TYR A 144 -5.46 18.22 -18.20
C TYR A 144 -6.20 18.74 -19.44
N SER A 145 -7.40 19.29 -19.26
CA SER A 145 -8.25 19.80 -20.34
C SER A 145 -9.15 20.91 -19.80
N PHE A 146 -9.40 21.93 -20.63
CA PHE A 146 -10.39 22.97 -20.34
C PHE A 146 -11.82 22.52 -20.68
N ASP A 147 -11.97 21.56 -21.60
CA ASP A 147 -13.25 20.90 -21.85
C ASP A 147 -13.60 19.94 -20.71
N ASN A 148 -14.86 19.49 -20.72
CA ASN A 148 -15.34 18.44 -19.85
C ASN A 148 -14.40 17.21 -19.91
N ASN A 149 -13.93 16.80 -18.74
CA ASN A 149 -12.94 15.75 -18.59
C ASN A 149 -13.19 15.00 -17.28
N THR A 150 -12.82 13.72 -17.25
CA THR A 150 -13.11 12.85 -16.11
C THR A 150 -12.45 13.33 -14.81
N CYS A 151 -11.37 14.11 -14.86
CA CYS A 151 -10.81 14.71 -13.65
C CYS A 151 -11.82 15.59 -12.93
N THR A 152 -12.42 16.54 -13.65
CA THR A 152 -13.36 17.49 -13.07
C THR A 152 -14.65 16.78 -12.66
N GLU A 153 -15.16 15.89 -13.51
CA GLU A 153 -16.40 15.13 -13.25
C GLU A 153 -16.31 14.23 -12.02
N SER A 154 -15.13 13.67 -11.75
CA SER A 154 -14.91 12.72 -10.65
C SER A 154 -14.29 13.34 -9.41
N ASN A 155 -14.19 14.67 -9.32
CA ASN A 155 -13.48 15.37 -8.24
C ASN A 155 -12.02 14.90 -8.07
N GLY A 156 -11.34 14.60 -9.18
CA GLY A 156 -10.01 14.01 -9.23
C GLY A 156 -8.92 14.87 -8.59
N ILE A 157 -9.09 16.20 -8.54
CA ILE A 157 -8.15 17.12 -7.86
C ILE A 157 -8.20 16.94 -6.35
N LEU A 158 -9.40 16.93 -5.78
CA LEU A 158 -9.56 16.71 -4.34
C LEU A 158 -9.06 15.32 -3.95
N LYS A 159 -9.38 14.29 -4.75
CA LYS A 159 -8.88 12.93 -4.56
C LYS A 159 -7.35 12.86 -4.62
N ALA A 160 -6.71 13.54 -5.58
CA ALA A 160 -5.25 13.60 -5.65
C ALA A 160 -4.64 14.29 -4.42
N SER A 161 -5.24 15.39 -3.95
CA SER A 161 -4.84 16.05 -2.71
C SER A 161 -4.91 15.09 -1.52
N ASP A 162 -6.04 14.40 -1.32
CA ASP A 162 -6.20 13.45 -0.21
C ASP A 162 -5.24 12.25 -0.31
N PHE A 163 -5.00 11.78 -1.54
CA PHE A 163 -4.07 10.68 -1.84
C PHE A 163 -2.62 11.03 -1.50
N PHE A 164 -2.16 12.23 -1.85
CA PHE A 164 -0.77 12.67 -1.66
C PHE A 164 -0.48 13.40 -0.34
N ASN A 165 -1.52 13.70 0.46
CA ASN A 165 -1.35 14.34 1.78
C ASN A 165 -1.55 13.35 2.94
N GLY A 166 -1.63 12.05 2.66
CA GLY A 166 -1.73 10.99 3.68
C GLY A 166 -3.08 10.90 4.39
N ILE A 167 -4.05 11.76 4.06
CA ILE A 167 -5.45 11.63 4.55
C ILE A 167 -6.05 10.32 4.01
N GLY A 168 -5.74 10.01 2.74
CA GLY A 168 -6.26 8.87 2.01
C GLY A 168 -7.51 9.26 1.23
N ALA A 169 -7.46 9.05 -0.08
CA ALA A 169 -8.61 9.27 -0.94
C ALA A 169 -9.61 8.13 -0.78
N GLN A 170 -10.86 8.48 -0.53
CA GLN A 170 -11.94 7.50 -0.45
C GLN A 170 -12.20 6.91 -1.84
N PHE A 171 -12.21 5.59 -1.91
CA PHE A 171 -12.48 4.87 -3.14
C PHE A 171 -13.82 4.13 -2.99
N PRO A 172 -14.78 4.30 -3.92
CA PRO A 172 -16.07 3.61 -3.84
C PRO A 172 -15.89 2.10 -3.80
N SER A 173 -16.24 1.48 -2.67
CA SER A 173 -16.01 0.05 -2.43
C SER A 173 -17.27 -0.66 -1.93
N ASN A 174 -17.43 -1.91 -2.35
CA ASN A 174 -18.34 -2.87 -1.75
C ASN A 174 -17.54 -3.77 -0.82
N ASP A 175 -18.10 -4.07 0.34
CA ASP A 175 -17.52 -5.04 1.25
C ASP A 175 -17.88 -6.48 0.78
N PRO A 176 -16.91 -7.30 0.35
CA PRO A 176 -17.16 -8.68 -0.05
C PRO A 176 -17.28 -9.62 1.16
N SER A 177 -17.23 -9.10 2.41
CA SER A 177 -17.30 -9.86 3.66
C SER A 177 -18.67 -10.51 3.95
N SER A 178 -19.44 -10.89 2.93
CA SER A 178 -20.69 -11.63 3.07
C SER A 178 -20.50 -13.16 3.18
N GLN A 179 -19.42 -13.75 2.67
CA GLN A 179 -19.22 -15.23 2.68
C GLN A 179 -18.38 -15.81 3.83
N THR A 180 -19.02 -16.42 4.83
CA THR A 180 -18.37 -17.14 5.95
C THR A 180 -17.81 -18.47 5.42
N GLU A 181 -16.54 -18.79 5.71
CA GLU A 181 -16.00 -20.11 5.39
C GLU A 181 -16.73 -21.22 6.16
N SER A 182 -16.89 -22.40 5.54
CA SER A 182 -17.54 -23.54 6.20
C SER A 182 -16.60 -24.16 7.24
N TRP A 183 -17.17 -24.85 8.22
CA TRP A 183 -16.43 -25.49 9.31
C TRP A 183 -15.38 -26.49 8.79
N GLU A 184 -15.59 -27.11 7.63
CA GLU A 184 -14.62 -28.04 7.03
C GLU A 184 -13.32 -27.34 6.61
N SER A 185 -13.39 -26.14 6.02
CA SER A 185 -12.20 -25.45 5.51
C SER A 185 -11.35 -24.82 6.61
N ALA A 186 -11.99 -24.26 7.64
CA ALA A 186 -11.31 -23.70 8.81
C ALA A 186 -10.55 -24.78 9.60
N LEU A 187 -11.12 -25.98 9.72
CA LEU A 187 -10.50 -27.11 10.42
C LEU A 187 -9.29 -27.67 9.67
N ILE A 188 -9.34 -27.74 8.34
CA ILE A 188 -8.24 -28.24 7.50
C ILE A 188 -7.06 -27.27 7.46
N THR A 189 -7.32 -25.96 7.55
CA THR A 189 -6.30 -24.91 7.43
C THR A 189 -5.75 -24.42 8.78
N GLY A 190 -6.27 -24.93 9.91
CA GLY A 190 -5.84 -24.51 11.24
C GLY A 190 -6.21 -23.05 11.57
N GLN A 191 -7.16 -22.47 10.83
CA GLN A 191 -7.59 -21.09 11.00
C GLN A 191 -8.71 -21.02 12.06
N PRO A 192 -8.64 -20.09 13.03
CA PRO A 192 -9.67 -19.97 14.05
C PRO A 192 -11.04 -19.64 13.43
N TRP A 193 -12.07 -20.24 14.01
CA TRP A 193 -13.49 -20.24 13.61
C TRP A 193 -14.15 -18.85 13.48
N LEU A 194 -13.44 -17.74 13.77
CA LEU A 194 -14.04 -16.46 14.15
C LEU A 194 -13.32 -15.20 13.56
N GLY A 195 -12.92 -15.27 12.30
CA GLY A 195 -12.42 -14.11 11.56
C GLY A 195 -12.13 -14.42 10.09
N ARG A 196 -12.08 -13.38 9.24
CA ARG A 196 -11.72 -13.51 7.82
C ARG A 196 -10.36 -12.89 7.58
N GLN A 197 -9.55 -13.49 6.72
CA GLN A 197 -8.24 -12.96 6.38
C GLN A 197 -8.15 -12.74 4.88
N TYR A 198 -7.78 -11.53 4.48
CA TYR A 198 -7.25 -11.31 3.14
C TYR A 198 -5.74 -11.41 3.17
N TYR A 199 -5.18 -12.00 2.12
CA TYR A 199 -3.74 -12.19 1.95
C TYR A 199 -3.17 -11.32 0.84
N TYR A 200 -4.02 -10.80 -0.04
CA TYR A 200 -3.62 -9.99 -1.17
C TYR A 200 -4.48 -8.73 -1.27
N ALA A 201 -3.84 -7.63 -1.64
CA ALA A 201 -4.50 -6.41 -2.09
C ALA A 201 -3.78 -5.87 -3.32
N ALA A 202 -4.53 -5.37 -4.29
CA ALA A 202 -4.01 -5.05 -5.61
C ALA A 202 -4.66 -3.77 -6.15
N ILE A 203 -3.83 -2.86 -6.69
CA ILE A 203 -4.29 -1.68 -7.44
C ILE A 203 -4.02 -1.91 -8.93
N TYR A 204 -5.07 -1.81 -9.75
CA TYR A 204 -4.98 -1.80 -11.21
C TYR A 204 -4.73 -0.37 -11.68
N PHE A 205 -3.54 -0.08 -12.20
CA PHE A 205 -3.29 1.16 -12.93
C PHE A 205 -3.57 0.97 -14.43
N ARG A 206 -4.53 1.74 -14.96
CA ARG A 206 -4.75 1.86 -16.41
C ARG A 206 -3.73 2.80 -17.03
N SER A 207 -3.42 3.87 -16.31
CA SER A 207 -2.41 4.85 -16.69
C SER A 207 -1.91 5.58 -15.45
N LEU A 208 -0.64 5.92 -15.46
CA LEU A 208 0.01 6.82 -14.50
C LEU A 208 0.93 7.71 -15.35
N VAL A 209 0.53 8.95 -15.54
CA VAL A 209 1.23 9.92 -16.39
C VAL A 209 1.87 10.99 -15.51
N THR A 210 3.16 11.22 -15.71
CA THR A 210 3.93 12.32 -15.11
C THR A 210 4.17 13.39 -16.15
N GLY A 211 4.00 14.65 -15.77
CA GLY A 211 4.00 15.83 -16.65
C GLY A 211 5.36 16.47 -16.83
N TYR A 212 6.39 15.65 -17.06
CA TYR A 212 7.68 16.10 -17.57
C TYR A 212 8.37 14.96 -18.31
N ALA A 213 8.53 15.10 -19.63
CA ALA A 213 9.23 14.15 -20.46
C ALA A 213 9.73 14.79 -21.76
N LEU A 214 11.02 14.60 -22.05
CA LEU A 214 11.72 15.18 -23.20
C LEU A 214 12.44 14.07 -23.99
N ASP A 215 12.27 14.01 -25.31
CA ASP A 215 13.05 13.16 -26.23
C ASP A 215 13.99 14.07 -27.02
N ALA A 216 15.31 13.93 -26.79
CA ALA A 216 16.33 14.84 -27.32
C ALA A 216 16.01 16.33 -27.06
N GLY A 217 15.49 16.65 -25.87
CA GLY A 217 15.11 18.00 -25.46
C GLY A 217 13.75 18.48 -25.99
N ILE A 218 13.04 17.67 -26.78
CA ILE A 218 11.71 18.01 -27.33
C ILE A 218 10.62 17.36 -26.47
N PRO A 219 9.56 18.09 -26.06
CA PRO A 219 8.48 17.54 -25.26
C PRO A 219 7.83 16.29 -25.87
N VAL A 220 7.74 15.22 -25.08
CA VAL A 220 7.04 13.98 -25.43
C VAL A 220 5.54 14.19 -25.24
N THR A 221 4.73 13.61 -26.13
CA THR A 221 3.28 13.62 -25.99
C THR A 221 2.77 12.24 -25.56
N GLY A 222 2.35 12.15 -24.30
CA GLY A 222 1.68 10.98 -23.73
C GLY A 222 0.17 11.03 -23.97
N ARG A 223 -0.53 10.00 -23.49
CA ARG A 223 -2.00 9.99 -23.47
C ARG A 223 -2.52 9.69 -22.08
N PHE A 224 -3.51 10.46 -21.65
CA PHE A 224 -4.27 10.26 -20.43
C PHE A 224 -5.75 10.47 -20.72
N ASP A 225 -6.61 9.55 -20.28
CA ASP A 225 -8.06 9.64 -20.52
C ASP A 225 -8.41 9.89 -22.00
N ASN A 226 -7.72 9.18 -22.91
CA ASN A 226 -7.82 9.34 -24.37
C ASN A 226 -7.45 10.73 -24.92
N ARG A 227 -6.92 11.64 -24.10
CA ARG A 227 -6.44 12.98 -24.52
C ARG A 227 -4.91 13.04 -24.55
N PRO A 228 -4.31 13.80 -25.48
CA PRO A 228 -2.87 14.01 -25.50
C PRO A 228 -2.45 14.88 -24.32
N ILE A 229 -1.36 14.49 -23.66
CA ILE A 229 -0.70 15.29 -22.63
C ILE A 229 0.66 15.69 -23.18
N VAL A 230 0.81 16.98 -23.51
CA VAL A 230 2.10 17.53 -23.94
C VAL A 230 3.04 17.55 -22.75
N ASN A 231 4.30 17.21 -22.99
CA ASN A 231 5.34 17.08 -21.98
C ASN A 231 4.98 16.00 -20.92
N GLY A 232 4.37 14.90 -21.34
CA GLY A 232 3.92 13.84 -20.44
C GLY A 232 4.29 12.46 -20.93
N LEU A 233 4.61 11.56 -19.99
CA LEU A 233 4.89 10.16 -20.27
C LEU A 233 4.06 9.25 -19.38
N ASN A 234 3.41 8.24 -19.96
CA ASN A 234 2.82 7.15 -19.18
C ASN A 234 3.95 6.24 -18.70
N ILE A 235 4.20 6.24 -17.40
CA ILE A 235 5.28 5.45 -16.79
C ILE A 235 4.84 4.03 -16.43
N VAL A 236 3.56 3.66 -16.65
CA VAL A 236 3.09 2.29 -16.39
C VAL A 236 3.90 1.23 -17.14
N PRO A 237 4.08 1.34 -18.47
CA PRO A 237 4.87 0.36 -19.21
C PRO A 237 6.34 0.29 -18.77
N ARG A 238 6.89 1.41 -18.30
CA ARG A 238 8.30 1.50 -17.85
C ARG A 238 8.53 0.76 -16.56
N ASN A 239 7.54 0.75 -15.66
CA ASN A 239 7.68 0.13 -14.36
C ASN A 239 7.20 -1.34 -14.31
N ASN A 240 6.79 -1.90 -15.46
CA ASN A 240 6.22 -3.23 -15.53
C ASN A 240 7.24 -4.37 -15.39
N TYR A 241 8.50 -4.13 -15.70
CA TYR A 241 9.54 -5.15 -15.65
C TYR A 241 10.82 -4.57 -15.06
N VAL A 242 11.59 -5.40 -14.37
CA VAL A 242 12.92 -5.02 -13.91
C VAL A 242 13.82 -4.80 -15.13
N ALA A 243 14.76 -3.87 -15.05
CA ALA A 243 15.79 -3.69 -16.07
C ALA A 243 16.49 -5.03 -16.40
N GLY A 244 16.86 -5.22 -17.67
CA GLY A 244 17.45 -6.45 -18.19
C GLY A 244 16.45 -7.56 -18.51
N THR A 245 15.15 -7.37 -18.24
CA THR A 245 14.13 -8.37 -18.59
C THR A 245 14.00 -8.49 -20.11
N THR A 246 14.44 -9.62 -20.66
CA THR A 246 14.36 -9.89 -22.10
C THR A 246 12.92 -9.94 -22.61
N SER A 247 12.70 -9.62 -23.89
CA SER A 247 11.39 -9.74 -24.53
C SER A 247 10.78 -11.14 -24.44
N ALA A 248 11.61 -12.19 -24.44
CA ALA A 248 11.16 -13.57 -24.24
C ALA A 248 10.65 -13.78 -22.81
N ALA A 249 11.38 -13.29 -21.79
CA ALA A 249 10.97 -13.41 -20.40
C ALA A 249 9.65 -12.65 -20.12
N LYS A 250 9.46 -11.45 -20.71
CA LYS A 250 8.22 -10.67 -20.59
C LYS A 250 6.96 -11.40 -21.05
N SER A 251 7.09 -12.42 -21.91
CA SER A 251 5.96 -13.25 -22.35
C SER A 251 5.51 -14.29 -21.31
N SER A 252 6.32 -14.51 -20.27
CA SER A 252 6.15 -15.61 -19.31
C SER A 252 5.91 -15.17 -17.86
N ILE A 253 6.08 -13.88 -17.57
CA ILE A 253 5.95 -13.31 -16.22
C ILE A 253 4.88 -12.22 -16.18
N VAL A 254 4.24 -12.06 -15.02
CA VAL A 254 3.24 -11.01 -14.80
C VAL A 254 3.95 -9.66 -14.64
N PRO A 255 3.44 -8.56 -15.23
CA PRO A 255 4.05 -7.25 -15.05
C PRO A 255 4.00 -6.79 -13.58
N LYS A 256 5.10 -6.23 -13.07
CA LYS A 256 5.29 -5.83 -11.66
C LYS A 256 4.32 -4.77 -11.15
N MET A 257 3.93 -3.80 -11.98
CA MET A 257 2.90 -2.81 -11.62
C MET A 257 1.48 -3.29 -11.93
N PHE A 258 1.34 -4.49 -12.49
CA PHE A 258 0.06 -5.00 -12.93
C PHE A 258 -0.30 -6.35 -12.31
N PRO A 259 -1.02 -6.36 -11.17
CA PRO A 259 -1.37 -5.22 -10.34
C PRO A 259 -0.21 -4.77 -9.42
N ALA A 260 -0.25 -3.53 -8.93
CA ALA A 260 0.58 -3.13 -7.80
C ALA A 260 0.10 -3.91 -6.57
N LEU A 261 0.90 -4.90 -6.14
CA LEU A 261 0.47 -6.01 -5.30
C LEU A 261 1.06 -5.92 -3.90
N TYR A 262 0.21 -5.94 -2.90
CA TYR A 262 0.57 -6.34 -1.55
C TYR A 262 0.30 -7.84 -1.35
N THR A 263 1.31 -8.55 -0.84
CA THR A 263 1.18 -9.95 -0.41
C THR A 263 1.53 -10.04 1.06
N GLN A 264 0.60 -10.59 1.85
CA GLN A 264 0.79 -10.81 3.26
C GLN A 264 1.73 -11.99 3.51
N LEU A 265 2.72 -11.81 4.38
CA LEU A 265 3.58 -12.90 4.85
C LEU A 265 2.81 -13.83 5.79
N PRO A 266 3.11 -15.14 5.83
CA PRO A 266 2.36 -16.10 6.65
C PRO A 266 2.33 -15.79 8.15
N THR A 267 3.27 -15.00 8.68
CA THR A 267 3.33 -14.57 10.09
C THR A 267 2.59 -13.26 10.37
N GLN A 268 2.02 -12.64 9.35
CA GLN A 268 1.29 -11.38 9.45
C GLN A 268 -0.22 -11.62 9.43
N ALA A 269 -0.97 -10.67 10.00
CA ALA A 269 -2.43 -10.64 10.02
C ALA A 269 -2.91 -9.20 9.80
N ASP A 270 -2.40 -8.55 8.75
CA ASP A 270 -2.60 -7.11 8.53
C ASP A 270 -3.99 -6.81 7.97
N MET A 271 -4.55 -7.72 7.19
CA MET A 271 -5.92 -7.62 6.67
C MET A 271 -6.87 -8.63 7.33
N GLN A 272 -6.71 -8.84 8.63
CA GLN A 272 -7.63 -9.66 9.41
C GLN A 272 -8.89 -8.87 9.73
N ILE A 273 -10.04 -9.48 9.45
CA ILE A 273 -11.34 -8.99 9.81
C ILE A 273 -11.85 -9.80 11.00
N ARG A 274 -12.07 -9.12 12.12
CA ARG A 274 -12.72 -9.63 13.33
C ARG A 274 -14.20 -9.92 13.06
N ASP A 275 -14.74 -10.88 13.79
CA ASP A 275 -16.18 -11.08 13.80
C ASP A 275 -16.94 -9.90 14.38
N GLY A 276 -18.12 -9.63 13.82
CA GLY A 276 -19.01 -8.58 14.29
C GLY A 276 -19.63 -7.78 13.16
N PHE A 277 -20.22 -6.65 13.53
CA PHE A 277 -20.81 -5.67 12.61
C PHE A 277 -20.04 -4.35 12.61
N ASP A 278 -18.84 -4.34 13.18
CA ASP A 278 -18.09 -3.12 13.41
C ASP A 278 -17.51 -2.58 12.10
N PRO A 279 -17.61 -1.26 11.85
CA PRO A 279 -17.06 -0.65 10.65
C PRO A 279 -15.53 -0.68 10.71
N TYR A 280 -14.91 -0.95 9.57
CA TYR A 280 -13.45 -0.97 9.44
C TYR A 280 -13.00 -0.21 8.20
N ILE A 281 -11.74 0.22 8.21
CA ILE A 281 -11.09 0.88 7.09
C ILE A 281 -10.11 -0.12 6.47
N LEU A 282 -10.21 -0.35 5.17
CA LEU A 282 -9.15 -0.98 4.40
C LEU A 282 -8.27 0.14 3.85
N GLU A 283 -7.08 0.29 4.40
CA GLU A 283 -6.07 1.22 3.90
C GLU A 283 -5.14 0.47 2.93
N VAL A 284 -5.00 0.96 1.70
CA VAL A 284 -4.00 0.49 0.73
C VAL A 284 -3.09 1.66 0.40
N ARG A 285 -1.79 1.49 0.64
CA ARG A 285 -0.78 2.54 0.52
C ARG A 285 0.32 2.14 -0.45
N ILE A 286 0.78 3.11 -1.24
CA ILE A 286 1.96 3.00 -2.10
C ILE A 286 2.92 4.17 -1.85
N ASN A 287 4.21 4.01 -2.11
CA ASN A 287 5.24 5.04 -1.94
C ASN A 287 5.44 5.91 -3.19
N LEU A 288 4.37 6.45 -3.77
CA LEU A 288 4.50 7.18 -5.05
C LEU A 288 5.08 8.59 -4.89
N LYS A 289 4.59 9.39 -3.95
CA LYS A 289 4.95 10.81 -3.78
C LYS A 289 6.44 11.00 -3.52
N GLU A 290 6.95 10.28 -2.53
CA GLU A 290 8.32 10.44 -2.07
C GLU A 290 9.34 9.83 -3.05
N ASN A 291 8.96 8.83 -3.86
CA ASN A 291 9.86 8.18 -4.83
C ASN A 291 9.89 8.85 -6.22
N LEU A 292 9.41 10.08 -6.43
CA LEU A 292 9.48 10.67 -7.78
C LEU A 292 10.90 11.18 -8.11
N MET A 293 11.47 10.65 -9.19
CA MET A 293 12.84 10.93 -9.62
C MET A 293 12.89 11.22 -11.13
N LEU A 294 13.87 12.03 -11.55
CA LEU A 294 14.25 12.19 -12.94
C LEU A 294 15.14 11.02 -13.38
N HIS A 295 14.69 10.33 -14.43
CA HIS A 295 15.36 9.20 -15.07
C HIS A 295 15.67 9.52 -16.53
N SER A 296 16.54 8.72 -17.15
CA SER A 296 16.64 8.71 -18.61
C SER A 296 17.04 7.40 -19.23
N TYR A 297 16.54 7.16 -20.44
CA TYR A 297 16.89 5.96 -21.21
C TYR A 297 17.26 6.30 -22.64
N LEU A 298 17.97 5.39 -23.28
CA LEU A 298 18.24 5.46 -24.72
C LEU A 298 17.13 4.78 -25.49
N THR A 299 16.56 5.50 -26.45
CA THR A 299 15.62 4.91 -27.40
C THR A 299 16.36 4.03 -28.42
N SER A 300 15.61 3.21 -29.16
CA SER A 300 16.14 2.47 -30.31
C SER A 300 16.73 3.38 -31.42
N ARG A 301 16.42 4.68 -31.40
CA ARG A 301 16.96 5.69 -32.31
C ARG A 301 18.23 6.35 -31.77
N SER A 302 18.79 5.87 -30.66
CA SER A 302 19.94 6.46 -29.96
C SER A 302 19.70 7.91 -29.51
N THR A 303 18.44 8.24 -29.18
CA THR A 303 18.10 9.52 -28.55
C THR A 303 17.90 9.32 -27.05
N VAL A 304 18.32 10.29 -26.25
CA VAL A 304 18.10 10.30 -24.81
C VAL A 304 16.70 10.82 -24.53
N VAL A 305 15.93 10.04 -23.78
CA VAL A 305 14.65 10.48 -23.22
C VAL A 305 14.83 10.72 -21.74
N THR A 306 14.57 11.95 -21.29
CA THR A 306 14.49 12.30 -19.86
C THR A 306 13.03 12.34 -19.44
N TYR A 307 12.69 11.80 -18.28
CA TYR A 307 11.32 11.76 -17.78
C TYR A 307 11.28 11.70 -16.26
N VAL A 308 10.14 12.06 -15.67
CA VAL A 308 9.88 11.82 -14.24
C VAL A 308 9.27 10.43 -14.07
N GLY A 309 9.95 9.55 -13.34
CA GLY A 309 9.55 8.19 -13.04
C GLY A 309 9.48 7.91 -11.53
N VAL A 310 9.31 6.64 -11.20
CA VAL A 310 9.47 6.14 -9.83
C VAL A 310 10.94 5.75 -9.69
N SER A 311 11.58 6.24 -8.63
CA SER A 311 12.95 5.93 -8.25
C SER A 311 13.21 4.43 -8.35
N ASP A 312 14.39 4.06 -8.81
CA ASP A 312 14.83 2.70 -9.03
C ASP A 312 15.53 2.09 -7.81
N ILE A 313 14.88 2.27 -6.65
CA ILE A 313 15.34 1.88 -5.31
C ILE A 313 16.00 0.49 -5.25
N PHE A 314 15.46 -0.51 -5.97
CA PHE A 314 15.97 -1.88 -5.92
C PHE A 314 16.85 -2.25 -7.12
N PHE A 315 16.60 -1.67 -8.29
CA PHE A 315 17.20 -2.12 -9.54
C PHE A 315 17.56 -0.94 -10.43
N ASP A 316 18.81 -0.50 -10.34
CA ASP A 316 19.38 0.52 -11.22
C ASP A 316 19.18 0.13 -12.68
N HIS A 317 18.48 0.97 -13.43
CA HIS A 317 18.09 0.66 -14.81
C HIS A 317 19.13 1.05 -15.86
N LYS A 318 20.17 1.83 -15.53
CA LYS A 318 21.34 2.10 -16.37
C LYS A 318 21.02 2.47 -17.82
N GLY A 319 20.02 3.31 -18.04
CA GLY A 319 19.60 3.75 -19.36
C GLY A 319 18.68 2.80 -20.10
N GLU A 320 18.25 1.70 -19.49
CA GLU A 320 17.22 0.81 -20.04
C GLU A 320 15.82 1.44 -19.94
N GLY A 321 14.95 1.07 -20.88
CA GLY A 321 13.58 1.58 -20.91
C GLY A 321 12.62 0.88 -19.94
N ASP A 322 13.06 -0.13 -19.20
CA ASP A 322 12.29 -0.77 -18.12
C ASP A 322 12.99 -0.46 -16.79
N ALA A 323 12.25 0.13 -15.83
CA ALA A 323 12.72 0.60 -14.52
C ALA A 323 11.79 0.08 -13.40
N GLY A 324 11.25 -1.13 -13.58
CA GLY A 324 10.14 -1.65 -12.78
C GLY A 324 10.49 -2.30 -11.46
N GLY A 325 9.42 -2.57 -10.68
CA GLY A 325 9.50 -3.24 -9.38
C GLY A 325 9.65 -2.29 -8.18
N ASN A 326 9.59 -0.98 -8.41
CA ASN A 326 9.94 0.02 -7.39
C ASN A 326 8.76 0.70 -6.69
N ILE A 327 7.52 0.47 -7.17
CA ILE A 327 6.32 0.83 -6.40
C ILE A 327 6.01 -0.31 -5.43
N LEU A 328 6.16 -0.05 -4.14
CA LEU A 328 5.76 -0.94 -3.08
C LEU A 328 4.31 -0.68 -2.70
N THR A 329 3.60 -1.73 -2.28
CA THR A 329 2.22 -1.63 -1.78
C THR A 329 2.11 -2.27 -0.41
N ARG A 330 1.41 -1.64 0.53
CA ARG A 330 1.02 -2.21 1.82
C ARG A 330 -0.48 -2.04 2.01
N ALA A 331 -1.15 -3.07 2.49
CA ALA A 331 -2.55 -2.97 2.87
C ALA A 331 -2.77 -3.49 4.28
N ARG A 332 -3.71 -2.84 4.98
CA ARG A 332 -4.11 -3.21 6.34
C ARG A 332 -5.56 -2.85 6.64
N VAL A 333 -6.15 -3.60 7.54
CA VAL A 333 -7.45 -3.31 8.14
C VAL A 333 -7.24 -2.51 9.42
N ILE A 334 -7.96 -1.42 9.57
CA ILE A 334 -7.99 -0.56 10.74
C ILE A 334 -9.38 -0.65 11.36
N TYR A 335 -9.43 -0.79 12.68
CA TYR A 335 -10.67 -0.71 13.47
C TYR A 335 -10.72 0.62 14.19
N PRO A 336 -11.37 1.66 13.64
CA PRO A 336 -11.33 3.02 14.22
C PRO A 336 -11.81 3.06 15.66
N GLU A 337 -12.67 2.12 16.05
CA GLU A 337 -13.22 2.06 17.40
C GLU A 337 -12.21 1.62 18.46
N THR A 338 -11.22 0.79 18.10
CA THR A 338 -10.22 0.21 19.01
C THR A 338 -8.81 0.73 18.76
N ALA A 339 -8.55 1.25 17.55
CA ALA A 339 -7.24 1.69 17.15
C ALA A 339 -6.77 2.89 17.98
N SER A 340 -5.51 2.82 18.41
CA SER A 340 -4.85 3.82 19.23
C SER A 340 -3.88 4.67 18.40
N SER A 341 -3.36 5.72 19.00
CA SER A 341 -2.32 6.57 18.42
C SER A 341 -1.00 6.37 19.14
N LEU A 342 0.09 6.71 18.47
CA LEU A 342 1.46 6.68 18.97
C LEU A 342 2.07 8.06 18.80
N THR A 343 2.69 8.58 19.85
CA THR A 343 3.59 9.74 19.78
C THR A 343 5.01 9.25 19.97
N ILE A 344 5.91 9.65 19.09
CA ILE A 344 7.32 9.27 19.10
C ILE A 344 8.13 10.49 19.48
N SER A 345 8.87 10.38 20.58
CA SER A 345 9.82 11.39 21.03
C SER A 345 11.23 11.07 20.52
N GLY A 346 12.06 12.11 20.37
CA GLY A 346 13.45 11.96 19.95
C GLY A 346 13.75 12.25 18.48
N GLY A 347 12.78 12.76 17.71
CA GLY A 347 13.00 13.18 16.31
C GLY A 347 13.77 14.50 16.22
N GLY A 348 14.78 14.55 15.37
CA GLY A 348 15.65 15.71 15.14
C GLY A 348 15.17 16.67 14.04
N ASN A 349 14.00 16.40 13.44
CA ASN A 349 13.44 17.13 12.30
C ASN A 349 14.24 16.97 10.99
N SER A 350 15.00 15.89 10.84
CA SER A 350 15.56 15.55 9.54
C SER A 350 14.46 15.25 8.53
N LEU A 351 14.60 15.80 7.32
CA LEU A 351 13.72 15.53 6.18
C LEU A 351 14.10 14.25 5.43
N LEU A 352 15.21 13.61 5.81
CA LEU A 352 15.67 12.35 5.23
C LEU A 352 15.29 11.12 6.06
N HIS A 353 14.69 11.33 7.24
CA HIS A 353 14.41 10.25 8.17
C HIS A 353 12.92 10.07 8.43
N TYR A 354 12.53 8.81 8.62
CA TYR A 354 11.18 8.39 8.90
C TYR A 354 11.15 7.43 10.08
N TYR A 355 10.12 7.54 10.90
CA TYR A 355 9.72 6.47 11.80
C TYR A 355 8.81 5.50 11.06
N GLY A 356 9.23 4.26 10.92
CA GLY A 356 8.43 3.14 10.41
C GLY A 356 7.99 2.22 11.54
N ILE A 357 6.74 1.78 11.51
CA ILE A 357 6.15 0.80 12.44
C ILE A 357 5.99 -0.52 11.71
N PHE A 358 6.58 -1.56 12.26
CA PHE A 358 6.53 -2.91 11.73
C PHE A 358 5.99 -3.86 12.80
N ARG A 359 5.44 -5.00 12.37
CA ARG A 359 5.12 -6.13 13.26
C ARG A 359 6.40 -6.63 13.91
N LEU A 360 6.27 -7.19 15.12
CA LEU A 360 7.40 -7.71 15.87
C LEU A 360 8.24 -8.74 15.07
N GLN A 361 7.58 -9.53 14.22
CA GLN A 361 8.20 -10.61 13.44
C GLN A 361 8.86 -10.10 12.14
N GLU A 362 8.57 -8.87 11.71
CA GLU A 362 9.21 -8.28 10.53
C GLU A 362 10.67 -7.95 10.85
N THR A 363 11.54 -8.24 9.88
CA THR A 363 13.01 -8.05 9.96
C THR A 363 13.56 -7.38 8.70
N GLU A 364 12.92 -7.61 7.55
CA GLU A 364 13.19 -6.90 6.29
C GLU A 364 12.49 -5.54 6.28
N PHE A 365 13.16 -4.48 6.73
CA PHE A 365 12.57 -3.13 6.82
C PHE A 365 12.70 -2.28 5.56
N ILE A 366 13.72 -2.56 4.74
CA ILE A 366 14.10 -1.73 3.58
C ILE A 366 13.49 -2.22 2.26
N ASN A 367 12.85 -3.39 2.25
CA ASN A 367 12.29 -3.99 1.04
C ASN A 367 10.74 -3.98 1.02
N VAL A 368 10.13 -3.41 2.07
CA VAL A 368 8.68 -3.39 2.26
C VAL A 368 8.26 -2.04 2.82
N LEU A 369 7.01 -1.65 2.59
CA LEU A 369 6.46 -0.50 3.30
C LEU A 369 6.09 -0.89 4.73
N PRO A 370 6.36 -0.01 5.73
CA PRO A 370 5.96 -0.25 7.10
C PRO A 370 4.44 -0.36 7.24
N LEU A 371 3.94 -0.95 8.31
CA LEU A 371 2.50 -0.93 8.63
C LEU A 371 2.00 0.52 8.74
N ALA A 372 2.77 1.36 9.43
CA ALA A 372 2.56 2.79 9.45
C ALA A 372 3.89 3.57 9.46
N ALA A 373 3.91 4.77 8.91
CA ALA A 373 5.09 5.64 8.97
C ALA A 373 4.75 7.12 9.11
N THR A 374 5.73 7.89 9.56
CA THR A 374 5.68 9.35 9.62
C THR A 374 7.11 9.91 9.54
N PRO A 375 7.33 11.10 8.97
CA PRO A 375 8.64 11.75 9.01
C PRO A 375 9.16 11.90 10.45
N ALA A 376 10.48 11.88 10.66
CA ALA A 376 11.12 11.96 11.97
C ALA A 376 11.14 13.38 12.58
N LYS A 377 9.98 14.06 12.52
CA LYS A 377 9.76 15.38 13.13
C LYS A 377 9.66 15.27 14.65
N GLN A 378 9.92 16.38 15.35
CA GLN A 378 9.78 16.45 16.80
C GLN A 378 8.31 16.19 17.20
N GLY A 379 8.09 15.22 18.10
CA GLY A 379 6.75 14.85 18.53
C GLY A 379 5.91 14.20 17.43
N ALA A 380 6.55 13.47 16.53
CA ALA A 380 5.90 12.74 15.43
C ALA A 380 4.75 11.86 15.94
N LYS A 381 3.66 11.79 15.16
CA LYS A 381 2.44 11.07 15.53
C LYS A 381 2.01 10.12 14.44
N ILE A 382 1.68 8.91 14.85
CA ILE A 382 1.05 7.89 14.01
C ILE A 382 -0.33 7.60 14.58
N LYS A 383 -1.34 7.56 13.73
CA LYS A 383 -2.71 7.25 14.11
C LYS A 383 -3.06 5.83 13.69
N TYR A 384 -4.17 5.35 14.25
CA TYR A 384 -4.83 4.14 13.79
C TYR A 384 -3.95 2.87 13.83
N LEU A 385 -3.26 2.67 14.95
CA LEU A 385 -2.59 1.40 15.23
C LEU A 385 -3.52 0.50 16.04
N ASN A 386 -3.84 -0.66 15.47
CA ASN A 386 -4.60 -1.70 16.18
C ASN A 386 -3.76 -2.24 17.37
N PRO A 387 -4.40 -2.88 18.37
CA PRO A 387 -3.69 -3.60 19.42
C PRO A 387 -2.67 -4.61 18.87
N GLY A 388 -1.53 -4.74 19.55
CA GLY A 388 -0.45 -5.64 19.19
C GLY A 388 0.93 -5.17 19.65
N THR A 389 1.91 -6.05 19.47
CA THR A 389 3.33 -5.75 19.70
C THR A 389 4.02 -5.41 18.39
N TYR A 390 4.80 -4.34 18.39
CA TYR A 390 5.39 -3.73 17.20
C TYR A 390 6.85 -3.35 17.43
N LYS A 391 7.58 -3.18 16.32
CA LYS A 391 8.87 -2.49 16.27
C LYS A 391 8.65 -1.09 15.71
N ALA A 392 9.19 -0.08 16.37
CA ALA A 392 9.39 1.23 15.80
C ALA A 392 10.84 1.34 15.32
N VAL A 393 11.03 1.72 14.08
CA VAL A 393 12.33 1.75 13.40
C VAL A 393 12.54 3.15 12.83
N CYS A 394 13.67 3.77 13.15
CA CYS A 394 14.17 4.97 12.51
C CYS A 394 14.89 4.54 11.24
N LEU A 395 14.32 4.92 10.09
CA LEU A 395 14.84 4.67 8.76
C LEU A 395 15.33 5.99 8.16
N GLY A 396 16.43 5.98 7.43
CA GLY A 396 16.96 7.14 6.72
C GLY A 396 17.14 6.85 5.24
N ASP A 397 16.86 7.83 4.40
CA ASP A 397 17.26 7.87 2.99
C ASP A 397 18.68 8.46 2.91
N LEU A 398 19.68 7.58 3.01
CA LEU A 398 21.07 7.99 3.26
C LEU A 398 22.05 7.54 2.18
N THR A 399 21.80 6.40 1.52
CA THR A 399 22.75 5.88 0.53
C THR A 399 22.44 6.38 -0.88
N LYS A 400 21.19 6.29 -1.32
CA LYS A 400 20.78 6.73 -2.66
C LYS A 400 20.27 8.17 -2.69
N GLN A 401 19.59 8.64 -1.64
CA GLN A 401 18.94 9.96 -1.63
C GLN A 401 17.96 10.10 -2.78
N ASP A 402 17.02 9.16 -2.86
CA ASP A 402 16.01 9.06 -3.92
C ASP A 402 14.57 9.16 -3.39
N GLY A 403 14.44 9.53 -2.12
CA GLY A 403 13.20 9.68 -1.38
C GLY A 403 12.70 8.40 -0.71
N TYR A 404 13.40 7.28 -0.85
CA TYR A 404 13.08 6.04 -0.17
C TYR A 404 14.04 5.76 1.01
N PRO A 405 13.53 5.54 2.23
CA PRO A 405 14.39 5.22 3.37
C PRO A 405 15.06 3.84 3.22
N ASP A 406 16.36 3.85 2.93
CA ASP A 406 17.17 2.67 2.58
C ASP A 406 18.07 2.16 3.73
N THR A 407 18.15 2.91 4.83
CA THR A 407 19.10 2.65 5.91
C THR A 407 18.38 2.54 7.25
N VAL A 408 18.61 1.44 7.98
CA VAL A 408 18.15 1.29 9.37
C VAL A 408 19.13 1.98 10.31
N VAL A 409 18.64 3.00 11.03
CA VAL A 409 19.47 3.77 11.95
C VAL A 409 19.35 3.23 13.38
N ARG A 410 18.11 3.05 13.87
CA ARG A 410 17.80 2.55 15.22
C ARG A 410 16.44 1.88 15.25
N GLU A 411 16.22 1.02 16.24
CA GLU A 411 14.91 0.42 16.50
C GLU A 411 14.61 0.31 18.00
N THR A 412 13.32 0.20 18.32
CA THR A 412 12.83 -0.15 19.65
C THR A 412 11.53 -0.97 19.53
N THR A 413 11.20 -1.73 20.56
CA THR A 413 9.96 -2.52 20.62
C THR A 413 8.96 -1.86 21.56
N PHE A 414 7.69 -1.88 21.20
CA PHE A 414 6.61 -1.37 22.03
C PHE A 414 5.34 -2.19 21.87
N ASN A 415 4.39 -1.99 22.79
CA ASN A 415 3.14 -2.72 22.81
C ASN A 415 1.95 -1.76 22.92
N ILE A 416 0.94 -1.96 22.07
CA ILE A 416 -0.37 -1.34 22.19
C ILE A 416 -1.30 -2.41 22.78
N PRO A 417 -1.73 -2.28 24.05
CA PRO A 417 -2.61 -3.24 24.66
C PRO A 417 -4.00 -3.21 24.02
N GLU A 418 -4.77 -4.28 24.22
CA GLU A 418 -6.16 -4.33 23.76
C GLU A 418 -7.01 -3.29 24.50
N TYR A 419 -6.75 -3.03 25.79
CA TYR A 419 -7.44 -2.00 26.56
C TYR A 419 -6.44 -1.13 27.34
N PRO A 420 -6.71 0.19 27.51
CA PRO A 420 -7.86 0.94 27.01
C PRO A 420 -7.74 1.29 25.52
N PHE A 421 -8.88 1.36 24.82
CA PHE A 421 -8.96 1.77 23.42
C PHE A 421 -8.72 3.28 23.23
N ARG A 422 -8.35 3.66 21.99
CA ARG A 422 -8.22 5.05 21.53
C ARG A 422 -7.30 5.91 22.40
N GLN A 423 -6.30 5.30 23.01
CA GLN A 423 -5.30 6.01 23.79
C GLN A 423 -4.18 6.53 22.88
N THR A 424 -3.40 7.46 23.41
CA THR A 424 -2.11 7.84 22.81
C THR A 424 -1.00 7.25 23.66
N TYR A 425 -0.20 6.37 23.06
CA TYR A 425 0.98 5.79 23.69
C TYR A 425 2.20 6.60 23.30
N ASN A 426 3.18 6.70 24.21
CA ASN A 426 4.43 7.40 23.95
C ASN A 426 5.56 6.39 23.87
N ILE A 427 6.46 6.59 22.91
CA ILE A 427 7.73 5.87 22.82
C ILE A 427 8.86 6.86 22.61
N ASP A 428 10.04 6.50 23.11
CA ASP A 428 11.25 7.28 22.91
C ASP A 428 12.14 6.52 21.92
N LEU A 429 12.41 7.13 20.78
CA LEU A 429 13.31 6.59 19.76
C LEU A 429 14.04 7.75 19.10
N THR A 430 15.29 7.98 19.49
CA THR A 430 16.11 9.02 18.86
C THR A 430 16.28 8.73 17.38
N CYS A 431 16.00 9.72 16.55
CA CYS A 431 16.18 9.69 15.10
C CYS A 431 16.70 11.07 14.67
N PRO A 432 17.72 11.16 13.81
CA PRO A 432 18.36 12.43 13.44
C PRO A 432 17.41 13.53 12.93
#